data_AF-A0A6J0I3Y0-F1
#
_entry.id   AF-A0A6J0I3Y0-F1
#
_cell.length_a   1.000
_cell.length_b   1.000
_cell.length_c   1.000
_cell.angle_alpha   90.00
_cell.angle_beta   90.00
_cell.angle_gamma   90.00
#
_symmetry.space_group_name_H-M   'P 1'
#
loop_
_entity.id
_entity.type
_entity.pdbx_description
1 polymer ?
#
loop_
_entity_poly.entity_id
_entity_poly.type
_entity_poly.pdbx_seq_one_letter_code
_entity_poly.pdbx_strand_id
1 'polypeptide(L)'
;MDISKPDLTAALRDIRAQYESIAAKNIAEAEEWYKSKVNDLTQAANKNNDALRQAKQEMLEYRHQIQSYTCEIDALKGTNDSLMRQMREMEERFAGEAGGYQDTIARLEEEIRHLKDEMARHLREYQDLLNVKMALDVEIATYRKLLEGEENRISIPMHQTFASALNFRETSPEQRGSEVHTKKTVMIKTIETRDGEVVSEATQQQHEVL
;
A
#
# COMPACT_ATOMS: atom_id res chain seq x y z
N MET A 1 114.33 -32.92 66.96
CA MET A 1 113.12 -32.19 66.51
C MET A 1 112.23 -33.23 65.86
N ASP A 2 111.13 -33.56 66.53
CA ASP A 2 110.15 -34.54 66.06
C ASP A 2 109.56 -34.09 64.73
N ILE A 3 109.96 -34.79 63.66
CA ILE A 3 109.28 -34.72 62.38
C ILE A 3 108.06 -35.62 62.54
N SER A 4 106.97 -35.01 63.02
CA SER A 4 105.66 -35.65 63.15
C SER A 4 105.31 -36.32 61.83
N LYS A 5 105.11 -37.64 61.87
CA LYS A 5 104.58 -38.42 60.74
C LYS A 5 103.37 -37.70 60.16
N PRO A 6 103.25 -37.57 58.83
CA PRO A 6 102.05 -37.01 58.23
C PRO A 6 100.84 -37.79 58.74
N ASP A 7 99.92 -37.11 59.42
CA ASP A 7 98.72 -37.74 60.01
C ASP A 7 97.75 -38.10 58.87
N LEU A 8 98.03 -39.22 58.22
CA LEU A 8 97.27 -39.80 57.12
C LEU A 8 95.80 -40.01 57.50
N THR A 9 95.54 -40.24 58.79
CA THR A 9 94.19 -40.40 59.34
C THR A 9 93.40 -39.09 59.29
N ALA A 10 94.05 -37.96 59.56
CA ALA A 10 93.44 -36.64 59.42
C ALA A 10 93.14 -36.29 57.95
N ALA A 11 94.08 -36.57 57.04
CA ALA A 11 93.89 -36.33 55.60
C ALA A 11 92.74 -37.19 55.02
N LEU A 12 92.64 -38.46 55.39
CA LEU A 12 91.53 -39.34 54.98
C LEU A 12 90.18 -38.87 55.54
N ARG A 13 90.16 -38.35 56.78
CA ARG A 13 88.96 -37.80 57.40
C ARG A 13 88.49 -36.52 56.70
N ASP A 14 89.43 -35.68 56.26
CA ASP A 14 89.14 -34.45 55.52
C ASP A 14 88.63 -34.72 54.09
N ILE A 15 89.25 -35.68 53.39
CA ILE A 15 88.75 -36.15 52.08
C ILE A 15 87.33 -36.70 52.21
N ARG A 16 87.05 -37.47 53.26
CA ARG A 16 85.71 -37.99 53.53
C ARG A 16 84.69 -36.88 53.78
N ALA A 17 85.05 -35.88 54.59
CA ALA A 17 84.18 -34.74 54.87
C ALA A 17 83.90 -33.91 53.60
N GLN A 18 84.90 -33.72 52.73
CA GLN A 18 84.69 -33.08 51.44
C GLN A 18 83.77 -33.90 50.53
N TYR A 19 83.94 -35.21 50.44
CA TYR A 19 83.04 -36.07 49.66
C TYR A 19 81.61 -36.06 50.19
N GLU A 20 81.43 -36.15 51.51
CA GLU A 20 80.11 -36.07 52.14
C GLU A 20 79.45 -34.70 51.88
N SER A 21 80.23 -33.61 51.92
CA SER A 21 79.75 -32.27 51.57
C SER A 21 79.34 -32.15 50.10
N ILE A 22 80.15 -32.68 49.18
CA ILE A 22 79.86 -32.68 47.74
C ILE A 22 78.61 -33.53 47.45
N ALA A 23 78.50 -34.71 48.06
CA ALA A 23 77.33 -35.57 47.90
C ALA A 23 76.05 -34.90 48.43
N ALA A 24 76.11 -34.30 49.62
CA ALA A 24 74.99 -33.56 50.20
C ALA A 24 74.58 -32.37 49.31
N LYS A 25 75.56 -31.64 48.77
CA LYS A 25 75.31 -30.53 47.85
C LYS A 25 74.67 -30.99 46.55
N ASN A 26 75.16 -32.09 45.97
CA ASN A 26 74.62 -32.66 44.74
C ASN A 26 73.17 -33.12 44.92
N ILE A 27 72.85 -33.75 46.05
CA ILE A 27 71.47 -34.15 46.39
C ILE A 27 70.57 -32.92 46.51
N ALA A 28 70.99 -31.89 47.25
CA ALA A 28 70.20 -30.67 47.42
C ALA A 28 69.97 -29.94 46.08
N GLU A 29 71.00 -29.85 45.23
CA GLU A 29 70.89 -29.26 43.90
C GLU A 29 69.95 -30.08 43.00
N ALA A 30 70.01 -31.41 43.05
CA ALA A 30 69.11 -32.27 42.30
C ALA A 30 67.66 -32.12 42.78
N GLU A 31 67.42 -32.10 44.10
CA GLU A 31 66.09 -31.91 44.67
C GLU A 31 65.49 -30.56 44.26
N GLU A 32 66.25 -29.47 44.35
CA GLU A 32 65.77 -28.14 43.95
C GLU A 32 65.51 -28.08 42.44
N TRP A 33 66.37 -28.71 41.62
CA TRP A 33 66.16 -28.81 40.18
C TRP A 33 64.89 -29.58 39.84
N TYR A 34 64.66 -30.74 40.47
CA TYR A 34 63.44 -31.53 40.27
C TYR A 34 62.20 -30.76 40.72
N LYS A 35 62.26 -30.12 41.89
CA LYS A 35 61.16 -29.30 42.42
C LYS A 35 60.82 -28.14 41.49
N SER A 36 61.81 -27.42 40.97
CA SER A 36 61.61 -26.37 39.97
C SER A 36 60.96 -26.95 38.71
N LYS A 37 61.46 -28.09 38.22
CA LYS A 37 60.94 -28.70 36.99
C LYS A 37 59.50 -29.17 37.13
N VAL A 38 59.15 -29.76 38.27
CA VAL A 38 57.78 -30.16 38.58
C VAL A 38 56.87 -28.94 38.68
N ASN A 39 57.33 -27.86 39.31
CA ASN A 39 56.57 -26.61 39.41
C ASN A 39 56.29 -26.01 38.02
N ASP A 40 57.32 -25.93 37.16
CA ASP A 40 57.17 -25.41 35.79
C ASP A 40 56.16 -26.23 34.97
N LEU A 41 56.26 -27.57 35.03
CA LEU A 41 55.33 -28.46 34.34
C LEU A 41 53.90 -28.32 34.89
N THR A 42 53.74 -28.20 36.20
CA THR A 42 52.45 -27.99 36.85
C THR A 42 51.83 -26.65 36.43
N GLN A 43 52.63 -25.59 36.41
CA GLN A 43 52.17 -24.27 35.97
C GLN A 43 51.76 -24.29 34.49
N ALA A 44 52.55 -24.95 33.63
CA ALA A 44 52.20 -25.11 32.21
C ALA A 44 50.91 -25.93 32.02
N ALA A 45 50.72 -27.00 32.79
CA ALA A 45 49.51 -27.81 32.76
C ALA A 45 48.28 -27.01 33.23
N ASN A 46 48.41 -26.18 34.26
CA ASN A 46 47.33 -25.31 34.74
C ASN A 46 46.95 -24.27 33.68
N LYS A 47 47.94 -23.58 33.09
CA LYS A 47 47.72 -22.60 32.00
C LYS A 47 47.00 -23.24 30.81
N ASN A 48 47.39 -24.46 30.42
CA ASN A 48 46.74 -25.17 29.32
C ASN A 48 45.30 -25.58 29.68
N ASN A 49 45.04 -26.04 30.92
CA ASN A 49 43.68 -26.32 31.37
C ASN A 49 42.78 -25.07 31.37
N ASP A 50 43.30 -23.92 31.80
CA ASP A 50 42.56 -22.67 31.79
C ASP A 50 42.25 -22.23 30.35
N ALA A 51 43.22 -22.30 29.44
CA ALA A 51 43.03 -22.01 28.02
C ALA A 51 41.98 -22.94 27.38
N LEU A 52 42.04 -24.25 27.70
CA LEU A 52 41.04 -25.22 27.24
C LEU A 52 39.64 -24.92 27.79
N ARG A 53 39.55 -24.51 29.05
CA ARG A 53 38.28 -24.13 29.68
C ARG A 53 37.69 -22.89 29.02
N GLN A 54 38.52 -21.89 28.74
CA GLN A 54 38.10 -20.68 28.03
C GLN A 54 37.62 -20.99 26.61
N ALA A 55 38.39 -21.78 25.84
CA ALA A 55 37.99 -22.17 24.49
C ALA A 55 36.67 -22.96 24.47
N LYS A 56 36.41 -23.82 25.46
CA LYS A 56 35.13 -24.51 25.61
C LYS A 56 33.97 -23.56 25.90
N GLN A 57 34.20 -22.55 26.74
CA GLN A 57 33.20 -21.54 27.06
C GLN A 57 32.83 -20.72 25.82
N GLU A 58 33.83 -20.24 25.07
CA GLU A 58 33.62 -19.51 23.81
C GLU A 58 32.87 -20.36 22.77
N MET A 59 33.22 -21.64 22.64
CA MET A 59 32.51 -22.57 21.76
C MET A 59 31.03 -22.70 22.13
N LEU A 60 30.70 -22.76 23.43
CA LEU A 60 29.31 -22.82 23.88
C LEU A 60 28.56 -21.53 23.58
N GLU A 61 29.19 -20.38 23.77
CA GLU A 61 28.63 -19.07 23.44
C GLU A 61 28.33 -18.95 21.95
N TYR A 62 29.26 -19.32 21.07
CA TYR A 62 29.01 -19.34 19.63
C TYR A 62 27.88 -20.31 19.25
N ARG A 63 27.81 -21.47 19.89
CA ARG A 63 26.71 -22.42 19.67
C ARG A 63 25.35 -21.81 20.06
N HIS A 64 25.29 -21.08 21.17
CA HIS A 64 24.08 -20.37 21.59
C HIS A 64 23.71 -19.24 20.62
N GLN A 65 24.70 -18.47 20.13
CA GLN A 65 24.48 -17.43 19.13
C GLN A 65 23.92 -18.01 17.82
N ILE A 66 24.49 -19.11 17.33
CA ILE A 66 24.00 -19.80 16.12
C ILE A 66 22.53 -20.21 16.30
N GLN A 67 22.18 -20.78 17.46
CA GLN A 67 20.79 -21.15 17.74
C GLN A 67 19.87 -19.93 17.78
N SER A 68 20.30 -18.84 18.44
CA SER A 68 19.54 -17.59 18.49
C SER A 68 19.29 -17.02 17.10
N TYR A 69 20.33 -16.91 16.27
CA TYR A 69 20.20 -16.40 14.91
C TYR A 69 19.37 -17.33 14.02
N THR A 70 19.44 -18.65 14.21
CA THR A 70 18.60 -19.60 13.47
C THR A 70 17.12 -19.35 13.77
N CYS A 71 16.77 -19.23 15.06
CA CYS A 71 15.41 -18.92 15.48
C CYS A 71 14.92 -17.56 14.95
N GLU A 72 15.79 -16.54 14.97
CA GLU A 72 15.46 -15.21 14.44
C GLU A 72 15.21 -15.25 12.93
N ILE A 73 16.05 -15.97 12.17
CA ILE A 73 15.87 -16.18 10.73
C ILE A 73 14.53 -16.88 10.46
N ASP A 74 14.19 -17.92 11.19
CA ASP A 74 12.94 -18.67 10.98
C ASP A 74 11.72 -17.82 11.36
N ALA A 75 11.80 -17.01 12.41
CA ALA A 75 10.77 -16.05 12.77
C ALA A 75 10.58 -15.00 11.66
N LEU A 76 11.66 -14.43 11.13
CA LEU A 76 11.61 -13.43 10.05
C LEU A 76 11.10 -14.02 8.73
N LYS A 77 11.41 -15.28 8.42
CA LYS A 77 10.81 -15.99 7.28
C LYS A 77 9.31 -16.12 7.45
N GLY A 78 8.86 -16.54 8.64
CA GLY A 78 7.44 -16.66 8.96
C GLY A 78 6.68 -15.33 8.87
N THR A 79 7.27 -14.22 9.32
CA THR A 79 6.66 -12.90 9.18
C THR A 79 6.61 -12.45 7.72
N ASN A 80 7.68 -12.69 6.94
CA ASN A 80 7.70 -12.37 5.52
C ASN A 80 6.62 -13.16 4.75
N ASP A 81 6.51 -14.47 4.96
CA ASP A 81 5.48 -15.30 4.33
C ASP A 81 4.06 -14.81 4.66
N SER A 82 3.83 -14.40 5.91
CA SER A 82 2.55 -13.82 6.35
C SER A 82 2.25 -12.50 5.65
N LEU A 83 3.23 -11.59 5.55
CA LEU A 83 3.08 -10.31 4.86
C LEU A 83 2.83 -10.49 3.36
N MET A 84 3.56 -11.39 2.70
CA MET A 84 3.37 -11.73 1.30
C MET A 84 1.96 -12.30 1.05
N ARG A 85 1.43 -13.10 1.97
CA ARG A 85 0.07 -13.61 1.90
C ARG A 85 -0.97 -12.49 2.02
N GLN A 86 -0.83 -11.62 3.03
CA GLN A 86 -1.72 -10.48 3.24
C GLN A 86 -1.73 -9.53 2.03
N MET A 87 -0.55 -9.29 1.43
CA MET A 87 -0.44 -8.45 0.24
C MET A 87 -1.22 -9.05 -0.94
N ARG A 88 -1.08 -10.35 -1.20
CA ARG A 88 -1.83 -11.03 -2.26
C ARG A 88 -3.33 -11.02 -2.00
N GLU A 89 -3.76 -11.25 -0.76
CA GLU A 89 -5.18 -11.20 -0.38
C GLU A 89 -5.75 -9.79 -0.60
N MET A 90 -4.98 -8.74 -0.28
CA MET A 90 -5.39 -7.36 -0.57
C MET A 90 -5.45 -7.08 -2.07
N GLU A 91 -4.44 -7.49 -2.85
CA GLU A 91 -4.43 -7.33 -4.30
C GLU A 91 -5.64 -8.01 -4.96
N GLU A 92 -5.95 -9.25 -4.57
CA GLU A 92 -7.11 -10.00 -5.07
C GLU A 92 -8.43 -9.30 -4.69
N ARG A 93 -8.55 -8.83 -3.45
CA ARG A 93 -9.73 -8.09 -3.00
C ARG A 93 -9.93 -6.79 -3.80
N PHE A 94 -8.87 -5.99 -3.97
CA PHE A 94 -8.95 -4.75 -4.74
C PHE A 94 -9.24 -5.01 -6.22
N ALA A 95 -8.66 -6.06 -6.81
CA ALA A 95 -8.99 -6.47 -8.17
C ALA A 95 -10.47 -6.85 -8.31
N GLY A 96 -11.02 -7.57 -7.32
CA GLY A 96 -12.45 -7.90 -7.25
C GLY A 96 -13.34 -6.67 -7.13
N GLU A 97 -13.02 -5.74 -6.23
CA GLU A 97 -13.76 -4.48 -6.06
C GLU A 97 -13.72 -3.62 -7.34
N ALA A 98 -12.54 -3.49 -7.96
CA ALA A 98 -12.39 -2.77 -9.23
C ALA A 98 -13.22 -3.42 -10.36
N GLY A 99 -13.24 -4.76 -10.44
CA GLY A 99 -14.10 -5.50 -11.36
C GLY A 99 -15.59 -5.19 -11.13
N GLY A 100 -16.04 -5.24 -9.87
CA GLY A 100 -17.43 -4.91 -9.53
C GLY A 100 -17.84 -3.47 -9.87
N TYR A 101 -16.91 -2.51 -9.73
CA TYR A 101 -17.15 -1.13 -10.18
C TYR A 101 -17.25 -1.04 -11.71
N GLN A 102 -16.39 -1.73 -12.45
CA GLN A 102 -16.46 -1.78 -13.92
C GLN A 102 -17.79 -2.39 -14.40
N ASP A 103 -18.24 -3.48 -13.79
CA ASP A 103 -19.53 -4.09 -14.11
C ASP A 103 -20.70 -3.12 -13.83
N THR A 104 -20.61 -2.38 -12.73
CA THR A 104 -21.63 -1.38 -12.37
C THR A 104 -21.65 -0.24 -13.38
N ILE A 105 -20.48 0.26 -13.80
CA ILE A 105 -20.36 1.29 -14.84
C ILE A 105 -20.98 0.78 -16.13
N ALA A 106 -20.62 -0.42 -16.58
CA ALA A 106 -21.12 -1.01 -17.82
C ALA A 106 -22.66 -1.15 -17.80
N ARG A 107 -23.24 -1.59 -16.67
CA ARG A 107 -24.69 -1.66 -16.49
C ARG A 107 -25.35 -0.29 -16.61
N LEU A 108 -24.81 0.73 -15.94
CA LEU A 108 -25.35 2.09 -15.98
C LEU A 108 -25.23 2.70 -17.38
N GLU A 109 -24.14 2.44 -18.11
CA GLU A 109 -23.97 2.89 -19.49
C GLU A 109 -25.00 2.25 -20.44
N GLU A 110 -25.32 0.97 -20.24
CA GLU A 110 -26.39 0.29 -20.97
C GLU A 110 -27.77 0.89 -20.66
N GLU A 111 -28.07 1.13 -19.38
CA GLU A 111 -29.33 1.78 -18.97
C GLU A 111 -29.47 3.18 -19.57
N ILE A 112 -28.39 3.96 -19.61
CA ILE A 112 -28.38 5.27 -20.27
C ILE A 112 -28.65 5.14 -21.77
N ARG A 113 -28.05 4.17 -22.45
CA ARG A 113 -28.30 3.92 -23.89
C ARG A 113 -29.76 3.55 -24.13
N HIS A 114 -30.30 2.61 -23.34
CA HIS A 114 -31.69 2.20 -23.41
C HIS A 114 -32.65 3.38 -23.23
N LEU A 115 -32.46 4.20 -22.19
CA LEU A 115 -33.32 5.36 -21.92
C LEU A 115 -33.24 6.43 -23.02
N LYS A 116 -32.07 6.61 -23.66
CA LYS A 116 -31.94 7.51 -24.80
C LYS A 116 -32.74 7.01 -26.01
N ASP A 117 -32.71 5.71 -26.28
CA ASP A 117 -33.48 5.12 -27.36
C ASP A 117 -34.99 5.22 -27.11
N GLU A 118 -35.43 5.00 -25.87
CA GLU A 118 -36.83 5.21 -25.48
C GLU A 118 -37.25 6.68 -25.62
N MET A 119 -36.41 7.63 -25.20
CA MET A 119 -36.66 9.05 -25.38
C MET A 119 -36.83 9.42 -26.86
N ALA A 120 -35.94 8.91 -27.73
CA ALA A 120 -36.02 9.12 -29.16
C ALA A 120 -37.28 8.51 -29.80
N ARG A 121 -37.75 7.37 -29.27
CA ARG A 121 -39.04 6.78 -29.66
C ARG A 121 -40.20 7.68 -29.26
N HIS A 122 -40.25 8.14 -28.02
CA HIS A 122 -41.32 9.02 -27.54
C HIS A 122 -41.38 10.37 -28.27
N LEU A 123 -40.23 10.93 -28.63
CA LEU A 123 -40.15 12.14 -29.47
C LEU A 123 -40.81 11.94 -30.84
N ARG A 124 -40.60 10.78 -31.48
CA ARG A 124 -41.27 10.45 -32.74
C ARG A 124 -42.78 10.29 -32.56
N GLU A 125 -43.21 9.53 -31.56
CA GLU A 125 -44.63 9.33 -31.24
C GLU A 125 -45.34 10.65 -30.94
N TYR A 126 -44.68 11.56 -30.22
CA TYR A 126 -45.19 12.89 -29.93
C TYR A 126 -45.34 13.74 -31.20
N GLN A 127 -44.36 13.70 -32.10
CA GLN A 127 -44.42 14.43 -33.37
C GLN A 127 -45.56 13.89 -34.26
N ASP A 128 -45.75 12.58 -34.31
CA ASP A 128 -46.85 11.95 -35.06
C ASP A 128 -48.21 12.39 -34.50
N LEU A 129 -48.37 12.39 -33.17
CA LEU A 129 -49.59 12.87 -32.51
C LEU A 129 -49.84 14.36 -32.76
N LEU A 130 -48.78 15.18 -32.73
CA LEU A 130 -48.88 16.61 -33.04
C LEU A 130 -49.34 16.83 -34.48
N ASN A 131 -48.83 16.06 -35.44
CA ASN A 131 -49.25 16.12 -36.84
C ASN A 131 -50.75 15.81 -36.98
N VAL A 132 -51.25 14.78 -36.28
CA VAL A 132 -52.69 14.46 -36.24
C VAL A 132 -53.50 15.61 -35.64
N LYS A 133 -53.04 16.21 -34.53
CA LYS A 133 -53.71 17.36 -33.91
C LYS A 133 -53.80 18.55 -34.86
N MET A 134 -52.73 18.84 -35.60
CA MET A 134 -52.74 19.92 -36.60
C MET A 134 -53.72 19.65 -37.74
N ALA A 135 -53.80 18.41 -38.23
CA ALA A 135 -54.79 18.03 -39.23
C ALA A 135 -56.22 18.26 -38.73
N LEU A 136 -56.52 17.86 -37.48
CA LEU A 136 -57.81 18.09 -36.84
C LEU A 136 -58.13 19.58 -36.67
N ASP A 137 -57.15 20.42 -36.31
CA ASP A 137 -57.38 21.88 -36.22
C ASP A 137 -57.79 22.47 -37.57
N VAL A 138 -57.16 22.02 -38.67
CA VAL A 138 -57.48 22.45 -40.03
C VAL A 138 -58.89 21.99 -40.42
N GLU A 139 -59.25 20.74 -40.09
CA GLU A 139 -60.60 20.21 -40.31
C GLU A 139 -61.64 21.05 -39.56
N ILE A 140 -61.42 21.33 -38.27
CA ILE A 140 -62.32 22.16 -37.44
C ILE A 140 -62.47 23.57 -38.02
N ALA A 141 -61.38 24.20 -38.45
CA ALA A 141 -61.43 25.52 -39.08
C ALA A 141 -62.24 25.50 -40.37
N THR A 142 -62.12 24.43 -41.16
CA THR A 142 -62.89 24.24 -42.40
C THR A 142 -64.38 24.03 -42.09
N TYR A 143 -64.71 23.19 -41.11
CA TYR A 143 -66.09 22.98 -40.66
C TYR A 143 -66.74 24.28 -40.16
N ARG A 144 -66.03 25.10 -39.38
CA ARG A 144 -66.51 26.42 -38.93
C ARG A 144 -66.85 27.34 -40.09
N LYS A 145 -65.96 27.43 -41.08
CA LYS A 145 -66.16 28.28 -42.28
C LYS A 145 -67.37 27.83 -43.12
N LEU A 146 -67.61 26.52 -43.25
CA LEU A 146 -68.79 26.00 -43.95
C LEU A 146 -70.10 26.34 -43.20
N LEU A 147 -70.10 26.24 -41.87
CA LEU A 147 -71.26 26.59 -41.04
C LEU A 147 -71.60 28.09 -41.11
N GLU A 148 -70.59 28.97 -41.05
CA GLU A 148 -70.77 30.42 -41.23
C GLU A 148 -71.39 30.76 -42.61
N GLY A 149 -71.01 30.02 -43.66
CA GLY A 149 -71.58 30.17 -45.00
C GLY A 149 -73.06 29.77 -45.09
N GLU A 150 -73.49 28.75 -44.36
CA GLU A 150 -74.90 28.34 -44.29
C GLU A 150 -75.75 29.31 -43.44
N GLU A 151 -75.20 29.82 -42.33
CA GLU A 151 -75.89 30.84 -41.51
C GLU A 151 -76.19 32.11 -42.30
N ASN A 152 -75.26 32.56 -43.16
CA ASN A 152 -75.47 33.70 -44.05
C ASN A 152 -76.53 33.45 -45.14
N ARG A 153 -76.79 32.20 -45.53
CA ARG A 153 -77.87 31.86 -46.48
C ARG A 153 -79.23 31.80 -45.80
N ILE A 154 -79.27 31.44 -44.51
CA ILE A 154 -80.50 31.31 -43.71
C ILE A 154 -80.89 32.66 -43.09
N SER A 155 -79.93 33.54 -42.80
CA SER A 155 -80.15 34.83 -42.13
C SER A 155 -80.08 36.04 -43.07
N ILE A 156 -81.15 36.28 -43.84
CA ILE A 156 -81.70 37.63 -44.09
C ILE A 156 -83.23 37.49 -44.26
N PRO A 157 -84.09 38.28 -43.56
CA PRO A 157 -83.82 39.22 -42.47
C PRO A 157 -84.69 39.00 -41.22
N MET A 158 -84.07 38.92 -40.03
CA MET A 158 -84.68 39.33 -38.74
C MET A 158 -83.61 39.49 -37.63
N HIS A 159 -82.51 40.22 -37.87
CA HIS A 159 -81.71 40.83 -36.78
C HIS A 159 -80.70 41.87 -37.31
N GLN A 160 -81.18 43.08 -37.59
CA GLN A 160 -80.33 44.29 -37.55
C GLN A 160 -80.27 44.77 -36.11
N THR A 161 -79.16 44.49 -35.42
CA THR A 161 -78.65 44.98 -34.12
C THR A 161 -78.09 43.73 -33.42
N PHE A 162 -76.79 43.52 -33.21
CA PHE A 162 -75.75 44.42 -32.70
C PHE A 162 -74.39 43.93 -33.22
N ALA A 163 -73.85 44.61 -34.24
CA ALA A 163 -72.45 44.46 -34.63
C ALA A 163 -71.68 45.66 -34.09
N SER A 164 -71.12 45.51 -32.89
CA SER A 164 -70.09 46.42 -32.38
C SER A 164 -69.26 45.71 -31.30
N ALA A 165 -67.97 45.59 -31.58
CA ALA A 165 -66.85 45.19 -30.71
C ALA A 165 -66.28 43.77 -30.90
N LEU A 166 -65.71 43.52 -32.08
CA LEU A 166 -64.54 42.65 -32.22
C LEU A 166 -63.28 43.49 -32.02
N ASN A 167 -62.62 43.36 -30.88
CA ASN A 167 -61.19 43.67 -30.76
C ASN A 167 -60.44 42.34 -30.84
N PHE A 168 -60.17 41.92 -32.07
CA PHE A 168 -59.24 40.85 -32.41
C PHE A 168 -57.82 41.38 -32.18
N ARG A 169 -57.19 40.96 -31.08
CA ARG A 169 -55.78 41.24 -30.80
C ARG A 169 -54.94 40.11 -31.37
N GLU A 170 -54.38 40.37 -32.54
CA GLU A 170 -53.38 39.55 -33.20
C GLU A 170 -52.07 39.61 -32.40
N THR A 171 -51.66 38.50 -31.77
CA THR A 171 -50.32 38.36 -31.19
C THR A 171 -49.52 37.41 -32.07
N SER A 172 -48.61 38.00 -32.85
CA SER A 172 -47.53 37.30 -33.55
C SER A 172 -46.69 36.46 -32.58
N PRO A 173 -46.37 35.19 -32.87
CA PRO A 173 -45.35 34.49 -32.11
C PRO A 173 -43.97 34.91 -32.65
N GLU A 174 -43.29 35.82 -31.94
CA GLU A 174 -41.85 36.00 -32.10
C GLU A 174 -41.14 34.69 -31.72
N GLN A 175 -40.59 34.01 -32.73
CA GLN A 175 -39.52 33.03 -32.54
C GLN A 175 -38.31 33.73 -31.94
N ARG A 176 -38.17 33.69 -30.62
CA ARG A 176 -36.85 33.81 -29.97
C ARG A 176 -36.37 32.39 -29.74
N GLY A 177 -35.45 31.94 -30.59
CA GLY A 177 -34.60 30.81 -30.28
C GLY A 177 -33.79 31.15 -29.03
N SER A 178 -34.23 30.65 -27.88
CA SER A 178 -33.42 30.65 -26.67
C SER A 178 -32.34 29.59 -26.87
N GLU A 179 -31.17 29.99 -27.37
CA GLU A 179 -29.97 29.16 -27.29
C GLU A 179 -29.63 28.94 -25.82
N VAL A 180 -30.04 27.79 -25.28
CA VAL A 180 -29.66 27.31 -23.96
C VAL A 180 -28.18 26.96 -24.01
N HIS A 181 -27.32 27.95 -23.75
CA HIS A 181 -25.90 27.71 -23.51
C HIS A 181 -25.75 26.96 -22.20
N THR A 182 -25.57 25.64 -22.29
CA THR A 182 -25.26 24.80 -21.14
C THR A 182 -23.80 25.04 -20.75
N LYS A 183 -23.57 25.96 -19.82
CA LYS A 183 -22.24 26.16 -19.21
C LYS A 183 -21.88 24.90 -18.40
N LYS A 184 -20.99 24.08 -18.92
CA LYS A 184 -20.39 22.97 -18.16
C LYS A 184 -19.17 23.52 -17.40
N THR A 185 -19.22 23.47 -16.08
CA THR A 185 -18.05 23.75 -15.23
C THR A 185 -17.35 22.43 -14.95
N VAL A 186 -16.10 22.30 -15.41
CA VAL A 186 -15.25 21.15 -15.10
C VAL A 186 -14.35 21.53 -13.92
N MET A 187 -14.39 20.72 -12.86
CA MET A 187 -13.55 20.88 -11.68
C MET A 187 -12.46 19.81 -11.73
N ILE A 188 -11.21 20.23 -11.94
CA ILE A 188 -10.06 19.31 -11.97
C ILE A 188 -9.41 19.34 -10.59
N LYS A 189 -9.38 18.18 -9.92
CA LYS A 189 -8.65 17.97 -8.67
C LYS A 189 -7.38 17.19 -8.97
N THR A 190 -6.23 17.75 -8.64
CA THR A 190 -4.95 17.06 -8.70
C THR A 190 -4.53 16.71 -7.28
N ILE A 191 -4.31 15.43 -7.01
CA ILE A 191 -3.93 14.90 -5.71
C ILE A 191 -2.55 14.26 -5.86
N GLU A 192 -1.58 14.75 -5.09
CA GLU A 192 -0.24 14.18 -5.02
C GLU A 192 -0.12 13.34 -3.74
N THR A 193 0.08 12.04 -3.90
CA THR A 193 0.27 11.10 -2.79
C THR A 193 1.70 10.60 -2.72
N ARG A 194 2.26 10.58 -1.51
CA ARG A 194 3.57 9.98 -1.22
C ARG A 194 3.42 9.11 0.01
N ASP A 195 3.87 7.87 -0.09
CA ASP A 195 3.78 6.86 0.99
C ASP A 195 2.36 6.63 1.53
N GLY A 196 1.35 6.81 0.67
CA GLY A 196 -0.07 6.60 1.00
C GLY A 196 -0.76 7.79 1.67
N GLU A 197 -0.05 8.88 1.99
CA GLU A 197 -0.64 10.12 2.50
C GLU A 197 -0.74 11.19 1.41
N VAL A 198 -1.81 11.98 1.45
CA VAL A 198 -2.04 13.11 0.53
C VAL A 198 -1.15 14.27 0.96
N VAL A 199 -0.14 14.61 0.15
CA VAL A 199 0.86 15.64 0.45
C VAL A 199 0.48 16.99 -0.16
N SER A 200 -0.29 17.00 -1.26
CA SER A 200 -0.82 18.23 -1.84
C SER A 200 -2.17 18.01 -2.56
N GLU A 201 -3.11 18.95 -2.40
CA GLU A 201 -4.39 18.99 -3.11
C GLU A 201 -4.55 20.37 -3.79
N ALA A 202 -4.67 20.37 -5.11
CA ALA A 202 -4.94 21.57 -5.89
C ALA A 202 -6.23 21.40 -6.69
N THR A 203 -7.15 22.37 -6.56
CA THR A 203 -8.41 22.41 -7.32
C THR A 203 -8.40 23.60 -8.27
N GLN A 204 -8.58 23.34 -9.57
CA GLN A 204 -8.70 24.40 -10.57
C GLN A 204 -10.03 24.28 -11.33
N GLN A 205 -10.77 25.39 -11.38
CA GLN A 205 -11.98 25.52 -12.20
C GLN A 205 -11.60 26.14 -13.54
N GLN A 206 -11.90 25.44 -14.63
CA GLN A 206 -11.85 26.03 -15.96
C GLN A 206 -13.28 26.24 -16.48
N HIS A 207 -13.50 27.43 -17.05
CA HIS A 207 -14.72 27.76 -17.76
C HIS A 207 -14.47 27.60 -19.26
N GLU A 208 -15.02 26.54 -19.84
CA GLU A 208 -15.10 26.41 -21.29
C GLU A 208 -16.38 27.12 -21.75
N VAL A 209 -16.22 28.14 -22.59
CA VAL A 209 -17.32 28.80 -23.29
C VAL A 209 -17.38 28.18 -24.68
N LEU A 210 -18.40 27.37 -24.94
CA LEU A 210 -18.78 26.97 -26.29
C LEU A 210 -19.61 28.09 -26.94
#